data_AF-A0A5C6BVN7-F1
#
_entry.id   AF-A0A5C6BVN7-F1
#
_cell.length_a   1.000
_cell.length_b   1.000
_cell.length_c   1.000
_cell.angle_alpha   90.00
_cell.angle_beta   90.00
_cell.angle_gamma   90.00
#
_symmetry.space_group_name_H-M   'P 1'
#
loop_
_entity.id
_entity.type
_entity.pdbx_description
1 polymer ?
#
loop_
_entity_poly.entity_id
_entity_poly.type
_entity_poly.pdbx_seq_one_letter_code
_entity_poly.pdbx_strand_id
1 'polypeptide(L)' 'MNTNDPLSKPKSDFDSLIEKLSSPDSPVGIDAKYTHAVIIDYLQQISARLESIEHHLEKG' A
#
# COMPACT_ATOMS: atom_id res chain seq x y z
N MET A 1 -15.24 -14.85 -1.97
CA MET A 1 -14.69 -13.74 -1.18
C MET A 1 -13.18 -13.93 -1.15
N ASN A 2 -12.40 -12.93 -1.59
CA ASN A 2 -10.93 -13.01 -1.50
C ASN A 2 -10.54 -12.96 -0.03
N THR A 3 -10.01 -14.06 0.48
CA THR A 3 -9.63 -14.22 1.91
C THR A 3 -8.45 -13.34 2.34
N ASN A 4 -7.88 -12.56 1.42
CA ASN A 4 -6.73 -11.68 1.63
C ASN A 4 -7.07 -10.19 1.51
N ASP A 5 -8.35 -9.80 1.37
CA ASP A 5 -8.72 -8.39 1.33
C ASP A 5 -8.37 -7.70 2.67
N PRO A 6 -7.46 -6.70 2.69
CA PRO A 6 -7.09 -5.99 3.92
C PRO A 6 -8.29 -5.34 4.62
N LEU A 7 -9.34 -4.96 3.90
CA LEU A 7 -10.56 -4.36 4.47
C LEU A 7 -11.44 -5.37 5.20
N SER A 8 -11.19 -6.66 5.02
CA SER A 8 -11.87 -7.73 5.77
C SER A 8 -11.23 -8.00 7.13
N LYS A 9 -10.06 -7.41 7.43
CA LYS A 9 -9.36 -7.56 8.72
C LYS A 9 -9.93 -6.58 9.75
N PRO A 10 -10.01 -6.96 11.04
CA PRO A 10 -10.40 -6.04 12.09
C PRO A 10 -9.38 -4.89 12.20
N LYS A 11 -9.86 -3.69 12.54
CA LYS A 11 -9.01 -2.50 12.66
C LYS A 11 -7.82 -2.70 13.61
N SER A 12 -8.02 -3.49 14.66
CA SER A 12 -7.00 -3.82 15.67
C SER A 12 -5.73 -4.45 15.08
N ASP A 13 -5.85 -5.16 13.95
CA ASP A 13 -4.70 -5.76 13.28
C ASP A 13 -3.74 -4.71 12.70
N PHE A 14 -4.21 -3.46 12.58
CA PHE A 14 -3.44 -2.33 12.07
C PHE A 14 -2.95 -1.39 13.19
N ASP A 15 -3.26 -1.64 14.46
CA ASP A 15 -2.95 -0.69 15.55
C ASP A 15 -1.45 -0.36 15.63
N SER A 16 -0.56 -1.35 15.53
CA SER A 16 0.90 -1.11 15.51
C SER A 16 1.40 -0.35 14.28
N LEU A 17 0.69 -0.46 13.15
CA LEU A 17 0.98 0.33 11.95
C LEU A 17 0.48 1.76 12.13
N ILE A 18 -0.73 1.93 12.66
CA ILE A 18 -1.34 3.24 12.93
C ILE A 18 -0.50 4.02 13.94
N GLU A 19 -0.01 3.37 15.01
CA GLU A 19 0.87 4.00 16.00
C GLU A 19 2.16 4.53 15.37
N LYS A 20 2.81 3.72 14.53
CA LYS A 20 4.00 4.15 13.77
C LYS A 20 3.71 5.29 12.81
N LEU A 21 2.59 5.23 12.09
CA LEU A 21 2.16 6.25 11.14
C LEU A 21 1.75 7.56 11.81
N SER A 22 1.26 7.50 13.06
CA SER A 22 0.85 8.65 13.86
C SER A 22 2.01 9.26 14.66
N SER A 23 3.21 8.67 14.60
CA SER A 23 4.41 9.25 15.18
C SER A 23 4.68 10.64 14.61
N PRO A 24 5.13 11.62 15.42
CA PRO A 24 5.56 12.93 14.93
C PRO A 24 6.67 12.85 13.86
N ASP A 25 7.44 11.76 13.85
CA ASP A 25 8.49 11.50 12.87
C ASP A 25 7.98 10.87 11.57
N SER A 26 6.66 10.57 11.49
CA SER A 26 6.03 10.03 10.30
C SER A 26 5.52 11.15 9.38
N PRO A 27 5.89 11.16 8.09
CA PRO A 27 5.39 12.15 7.13
C PRO A 27 3.85 12.10 6.97
N VAL A 28 3.23 10.97 7.35
CA VAL A 28 1.79 10.74 7.27
C VAL A 28 1.00 11.62 8.23
N GLY A 29 1.57 11.93 9.41
CA GLY A 29 0.93 12.80 10.40
C GLY A 29 0.92 14.28 10.01
N ILE A 30 1.81 14.69 9.09
CA ILE A 30 2.00 16.10 8.70
C ILE A 30 1.14 16.45 7.48
N ASP A 31 1.14 15.60 6.44
CA ASP A 31 0.27 15.77 5.27
C ASP A 31 -0.24 14.40 4.78
N ALA A 32 -1.38 14.01 5.34
CA ALA A 32 -2.04 12.78 4.98
C ALA A 32 -2.40 12.75 3.48
N LYS A 33 -2.84 13.86 2.86
CA LYS A 33 -3.26 13.86 1.45
C LYS A 33 -2.07 13.64 0.52
N TYR A 34 -0.96 14.32 0.76
CA TYR A 34 0.28 14.11 0.02
C TYR A 34 0.77 12.67 0.17
N THR A 35 0.75 12.15 1.40
CA THR A 35 1.14 10.76 1.67
C THR A 35 0.28 9.76 0.89
N HIS A 36 -1.04 9.93 0.87
CA HIS A 36 -1.92 9.05 0.09
C HIS A 36 -1.61 9.12 -1.41
N ALA A 37 -1.32 10.31 -1.95
CA ALA A 37 -0.93 10.46 -3.35
C ALA A 37 0.38 9.71 -3.67
N VAL A 38 1.39 9.82 -2.79
CA VAL A 38 2.67 9.08 -2.93
C VAL A 38 2.45 7.57 -2.86
N ILE A 39 1.61 7.08 -1.93
CA ILE A 39 1.29 5.65 -1.84
C ILE A 39 0.62 5.16 -3.12
N ILE A 40 -0.35 5.92 -3.66
CA ILE A 40 -1.03 5.56 -4.92
C ILE A 40 -0.03 5.49 -6.08
N ASP A 41 0.88 6.45 -6.19
CA ASP A 41 1.90 6.48 -7.23
C ASP A 41 2.83 5.24 -7.15
N TYR A 42 3.29 4.88 -5.95
CA TYR A 42 4.07 3.65 -5.77
C TYR A 42 3.29 2.38 -6.12
N LEU A 43 2.00 2.31 -5.77
CA LEU A 43 1.15 1.18 -6.13
C LEU A 43 1.01 1.05 -7.65
N GLN A 44 0.82 2.16 -8.36
CA GLN A 44 0.77 2.18 -9.84
C GLN A 44 2.09 1.71 -10.45
N GLN A 45 3.23 2.18 -9.94
CA GLN A 45 4.55 1.73 -10.39
C GLN A 45 4.76 0.22 -10.18
N ILE A 46 4.35 -0.30 -9.02
CA ILE A 46 4.43 -1.73 -8.70
C ILE A 46 3.53 -2.55 -9.63
N SER A 47 2.28 -2.13 -9.85
CA SER A 47 1.35 -2.79 -10.76
C SER A 47 1.90 -2.85 -12.19
N ALA A 48 2.39 -1.73 -12.72
CA ALA A 48 2.98 -1.68 -14.07
C ALA A 48 4.20 -2.61 -14.20
N ARG A 49 5.02 -2.69 -13.14
CA ARG A 49 6.17 -3.59 -13.11
C ARG A 49 5.76 -5.06 -13.03
N LEU A 50 4.71 -5.40 -12.29
CA LEU A 50 4.16 -6.77 -12.25
C LEU A 50 3.60 -7.17 -13.61
N GLU A 51 2.81 -6.31 -14.25
CA GLU A 51 2.28 -6.56 -15.61
C GLU A 51 3.41 -6.82 -16.61
N SER A 52 4.51 -6.05 -16.54
CA SER A 52 5.68 -6.27 -17.38
C SER A 52 6.33 -7.64 -17.13
N ILE A 53 6.48 -8.05 -15.86
CA ILE A 53 7.04 -9.35 -15.50
C ILE A 53 6.14 -10.49 -16.00
N GLU A 54 4.84 -10.40 -15.76
CA GLU A 54 3.85 -11.39 -16.20
C GLU A 54 3.87 -11.53 -17.73
N HIS A 55 3.93 -10.42 -18.46
CA HIS A 55 4.03 -10.41 -19.91
C HIS A 55 5.30 -11.12 -20.44
N HIS A 56 6.42 -10.98 -19.73
CA HIS A 56 7.65 -11.68 -20.07
C HIS A 56 7.58 -13.19 -19.79
N LEU A 57 6.88 -13.59 -18.73
CA LEU A 57 6.68 -15.00 -18.38
C LEU A 57 5.73 -15.71 -19.34
N GLU A 58 4.72 -15.03 -19.88
CA GLU A 58 3.77 -15.61 -20.85
C GLU A 58 4.36 -15.82 -22.25
N LYS A 59 5.45 -15.09 -22.57
CA LYS A 59 6.10 -15.13 -23.89
C LYS A 59 7.35 -16.03 -23.96
N GLY A 60 7.80 -16.57 -22.82
CA GLY A 60 8.94 -17.49 -22.73
C GLY A 60 8.50 -18.94 -22.64
#